data_AF-A0A953PRE2-F1
#
_entry.id   AF-A0A953PRE2-F1
#
_cell.length_a   1.000
_cell.length_b   1.000
_cell.length_c   1.000
_cell.angle_alpha   90.00
_cell.angle_beta   90.00
_cell.angle_gamma   90.00
#
_symmetry.space_group_name_H-M   'P 1'
#
loop_
_entity.id
_entity.type
_entity.pdbx_description
1 polymer ?
#
loop_
_entity_poly.entity_id
_entity_poly.type
_entity_poly.pdbx_seq_one_letter_code
_entity_poly.pdbx_strand_id
1 'polypeptide(L)' 'MAGKTFFINDRPVAGSTEMTAAQLKAASGIPADKALYDAETGKRLDDEQPVGEVQRIGAVQDWTEGTA' A
#
# COMPACT_ATOMS: atom_id res chain seq x y z
N MET A 1 -20.86 -2.83 3.45
CA MET A 1 -19.44 -2.78 3.01
C MET A 1 -18.98 -4.19 2.70
N ALA A 2 -18.51 -4.47 1.47
CA ALA A 2 -17.85 -5.74 1.13
C ALA A 2 -16.36 -5.61 1.44
N GLY A 3 -15.80 -6.53 2.23
CA GLY A 3 -14.36 -6.55 2.51
C GLY A 3 -13.57 -6.82 1.23
N LYS A 4 -12.49 -6.07 1.00
CA LYS A 4 -11.52 -6.27 -0.07
C LYS A 4 -10.19 -6.70 0.52
N THR A 5 -9.45 -7.56 -0.20
CA THR A 5 -8.10 -7.95 0.18
C THR A 5 -7.10 -7.17 -0.67
N PHE A 6 -6.17 -6.50 -0.01
CA PHE A 6 -5.04 -5.80 -0.63
C PHE A 6 -3.78 -6.64 -0.43
N PHE A 7 -2.90 -6.69 -1.43
CA PHE A 7 -1.61 -7.36 -1.30
C PHE A 7 -0.53 -6.32 -1.14
N ILE A 8 0.09 -6.26 0.04
CA ILE A 8 1.20 -5.36 0.32
C ILE A 8 2.47 -6.17 0.56
N ASN A 9 3.47 -6.02 -0.30
CA ASN A 9 4.67 -6.86 -0.30
C ASN A 9 4.33 -8.36 -0.21
N ASP A 10 3.39 -8.81 -1.06
CA ASP A 10 2.85 -10.18 -1.10
C ASP A 10 2.11 -10.66 0.17
N ARG A 11 1.89 -9.78 1.15
CA ARG A 11 1.07 -10.08 2.34
C ARG A 11 -0.38 -9.66 2.10
N PRO A 12 -1.36 -10.57 2.28
CA PRO A 12 -2.77 -10.21 2.19
C PRO A 12 -3.18 -9.39 3.43
N VAL A 13 -3.80 -8.24 3.18
CA VAL A 13 -4.29 -7.30 4.18
C VAL A 13 -5.78 -7.06 3.91
N ALA A 14 -6.63 -7.34 4.89
CA ALA A 14 -8.05 -7.07 4.78
C ALA A 14 -8.32 -5.57 4.92
N GLY A 15 -9.16 -5.01 4.04
CA GLY A 15 -9.54 -3.61 4.05
C GLY A 15 -10.81 -3.34 3.23
N SER A 16 -11.00 -2.08 2.82
CA SER A 16 -12.05 -1.69 1.88
C SER A 16 -11.51 -0.69 0.86
N THR A 17 -12.20 -0.51 -0.27
CA THR A 17 -11.86 0.48 -1.30
C THR A 17 -11.96 1.93 -0.79
N GLU A 18 -12.73 2.15 0.27
CA GLU A 18 -12.90 3.44 0.94
C GLU A 18 -11.78 3.73 1.94
N MET A 19 -10.93 2.74 2.23
CA MET A 19 -9.84 2.86 3.19
C MET A 19 -8.70 3.70 2.60
N THR A 20 -8.07 4.55 3.39
CA THR A 20 -6.94 5.37 2.91
C THR A 20 -5.63 4.61 2.95
N ALA A 21 -4.62 5.09 2.20
CA ALA A 21 -3.29 4.49 2.24
C ALA A 21 -2.71 4.50 3.67
N ALA A 22 -2.94 5.55 4.47
CA ALA A 22 -2.52 5.59 5.88
C ALA A 22 -3.17 4.49 6.74
N GLN A 23 -4.48 4.27 6.58
CA GLN A 23 -5.19 3.21 7.29
C GLN A 23 -4.69 1.82 6.86
N LEU A 24 -4.37 1.65 5.58
CA LEU A 24 -3.81 0.42 5.05
C LEU A 24 -2.39 0.16 5.58
N LYS A 25 -1.56 1.21 5.74
CA LYS A 25 -0.26 1.10 6.43
C LYS A 25 -0.42 0.64 7.87
N ALA A 26 -1.33 1.27 8.61
CA ALA A 26 -1.61 0.89 10.00
C ALA A 26 -2.09 -0.57 10.11
N ALA A 27 -2.98 -1.01 9.22
CA ALA A 27 -3.48 -2.38 9.18
C ALA A 27 -2.41 -3.43 8.81
N SER A 28 -1.41 -3.02 8.03
CA SER A 28 -0.31 -3.90 7.58
C SER A 28 0.93 -3.84 8.47
N GLY A 29 0.96 -2.94 9.45
CA GLY A 29 2.13 -2.69 10.28
C GLY A 29 3.26 -1.95 9.56
N ILE A 30 2.95 -1.27 8.45
CA ILE A 30 3.89 -0.42 7.73
C ILE A 30 4.01 0.92 8.47
N PRO A 31 5.23 1.40 8.73
CA PRO A 31 5.44 2.71 9.32
C PRO A 31 4.78 3.83 8.51
N ALA A 32 4.19 4.82 9.18
CA ALA A 32 3.44 5.90 8.51
C ALA A 32 4.33 6.74 7.58
N ASP A 33 5.62 6.83 7.86
CA ASP A 33 6.63 7.53 7.06
C ASP A 33 6.97 6.83 5.74
N LYS A 34 6.69 5.53 5.61
CA LYS A 34 6.94 4.78 4.37
C LYS A 34 5.85 5.08 3.36
N ALA A 35 6.22 5.48 2.14
CA ALA A 35 5.25 5.70 1.07
C ALA A 35 4.76 4.35 0.49
N LEU A 36 3.46 4.30 0.18
CA LEU A 36 2.85 3.21 -0.57
C LEU A 36 2.78 3.60 -2.05
N TYR A 37 2.94 2.60 -2.91
CA TYR A 37 2.89 2.75 -4.35
C TYR A 37 1.96 1.69 -4.91
N ASP A 38 1.21 2.08 -5.92
CA ASP A 38 0.52 1.14 -6.79
C ASP A 38 1.59 0.32 -7.54
N ALA A 39 1.58 -1.00 -7.34
CA ALA A 39 2.55 -1.89 -7.96
C ALA A 39 2.34 -2.07 -9.48
N GLU A 40 1.15 -1.75 -10.00
CA GLU A 40 0.83 -1.85 -11.43
C GLU A 40 1.23 -0.57 -12.17
N THR A 41 0.93 0.60 -11.59
CA THR A 41 1.18 1.89 -12.25
C THR A 41 2.49 2.56 -11.81
N GLY A 42 3.10 2.12 -10.71
CA GLY A 42 4.25 2.76 -10.07
C GLY A 42 3.92 4.10 -9.42
N LYS A 43 2.65 4.50 -9.39
CA LYS A 43 2.21 5.79 -8.83
C LYS A 43 2.22 5.74 -7.32
N ARG A 44 2.75 6.79 -6.68
CA ARG A 44 2.64 6.97 -5.23
C ARG A 44 1.17 7.14 -4.83
N LEU A 45 0.76 6.44 -3.78
CA LEU A 45 -0.55 6.60 -3.14
C LEU A 45 -0.45 7.68 -2.06
N ASP A 46 -1.38 8.63 -2.09
CA ASP A 46 -1.49 9.66 -1.06
C ASP A 46 -2.17 9.10 0.19
N ASP A 47 -1.60 9.43 1.35
CA ASP A 47 -2.02 8.90 2.65
C ASP A 47 -3.45 9.28 3.05
N GLU A 48 -3.92 10.42 2.54
CA GLU A 48 -5.26 10.95 2.75
C GLU A 48 -6.26 10.50 1.68
N GLN A 49 -5.78 9.95 0.56
CA GLN A 49 -6.65 9.48 -0.52
C GLN A 49 -7.06 8.02 -0.29
N PRO A 50 -8.29 7.66 -0.70
CA PRO A 50 -8.72 6.27 -0.69
C PRO A 50 -7.84 5.46 -1.65
N VAL A 51 -7.43 4.26 -1.23
CA VAL A 51 -6.68 3.34 -2.09
C VAL A 51 -7.52 2.82 -3.26
N GLY A 52 -8.85 2.95 -3.16
CA GLY A 52 -9.77 2.70 -4.26
C GLY A 52 -9.67 1.27 -4.79
N GLU A 53 -9.46 1.15 -6.10
CA GLU A 53 -9.44 -0.15 -6.77
C GLU A 53 -8.08 -0.86 -6.76
N VAL A 54 -7.02 -0.21 -6.27
CA VAL A 54 -5.67 -0.79 -6.26
C VAL A 54 -5.67 -2.13 -5.52
N GLN A 55 -5.21 -3.20 -6.17
CA GLN A 55 -5.16 -4.54 -5.56
C GLN A 55 -3.77 -4.90 -5.04
N ARG A 56 -2.72 -4.44 -5.75
CA ARG A 56 -1.33 -4.76 -5.45
C ARG A 56 -0.59 -3.47 -5.11
N ILE A 57 -0.04 -3.42 -3.91
CA ILE A 57 0.59 -2.24 -3.36
C ILE A 57 2.03 -2.61 -3.01
N GLY A 58 2.98 -1.93 -3.62
CA GLY A 58 4.37 -1.96 -3.19
C GLY A 58 4.55 -0.99 -2.04
N ALA A 59 4.95 -1.48 -0.86
CA ALA A 59 5.51 -0.58 0.14
C ALA A 59 7.00 -0.47 -0.17
N VAL A 60 7.52 0.76 -0.33
CA VAL A 60 8.93 0.96 -0.66
C VAL A 60 9.79 0.13 0.26
N GLN A 61 10.48 -0.84 -0.36
CA GLN A 61 11.54 -1.62 0.25
C GLN A 61 12.58 -0.63 0.75
N ASP A 62 13.35 -1.00 1.76
CA ASP A 62 14.70 -0.46 1.90
C ASP A 62 15.40 -0.61 0.53
N TRP A 63 15.36 0.42 -0.30
CA TRP A 63 16.23 0.56 -1.45
C TRP A 63 17.60 0.76 -0.83
N THR A 64 18.34 -0.33 -0.68
CA THR A 64 19.78 -0.20 -0.54
C THR A 64 20.27 0.23 -1.91
N GLU A 65 20.66 1.49 -2.02
CA GLU A 65 21.30 1.99 -3.23
C GLU A 65 22.64 1.28 -3.36
N GLY A 66 22.73 0.34 -4.30
CA GLY A 66 23.95 -0.42 -4.55
C GLY A 66 23.70 -1.81 -5.11
N THR A 67 23.49 -1.89 -6.43
CA THR A 67 24.35 -2.64 -7.38
C THR A 67 23.71 -2.62 -8.77
N ALA A 68 24.22 -1.74 -9.62
CA ALA A 68 24.65 -2.10 -10.96
C ALA A 68 26.11 -1.67 -11.08
#